data_AF-A0A921FCN5-F1
#
_entry.id   AF-A0A921FCN5-F1
#
_cell.length_a   1.000
_cell.length_b   1.000
_cell.length_c   1.000
_cell.angle_alpha   90.00
_cell.angle_beta   90.00
_cell.angle_gamma   90.00
#
_symmetry.space_group_name_H-M   'P 1'
#
loop_
_entity.id
_entity.type
_entity.pdbx_description
1 polymer ?
#
loop_
_entity_poly.entity_id
_entity_poly.type
_entity_poly.pdbx_seq_one_letter_code
_entity_poly.pdbx_strand_id
1 'polypeptide(L)'
;CYQAWQHWGQGMGNPLLPGPIYNKDGKITFKSNRVRANHLGIEGNPSDEWNYRILVSFARHWGTYSTPLDKQRKQFSSLYEVTYSPQWAKGWSTSVSMGLDRGNYLGNSTGGMLSIKKTGSIL
;
A
#
# COMPACT_ATOMS: atom_id res chain seq x y z
N CYS A 1 -15.46 -21.12 13.69
CA CYS A 1 -15.22 -20.64 12.31
C CYS A 1 -13.73 -20.44 12.12
N TYR A 2 -13.13 -21.15 11.16
CA TYR A 2 -11.73 -20.93 10.77
C TYR A 2 -11.62 -19.48 10.31
N GLN A 3 -10.89 -18.66 11.07
CA GLN A 3 -10.55 -17.30 10.66
C GLN A 3 -9.94 -17.40 9.26
N ALA A 4 -10.33 -16.52 8.33
CA ALA A 4 -9.65 -16.44 7.04
C ALA A 4 -8.13 -16.26 7.26
N TRP A 5 -7.27 -16.47 6.26
CA TRP A 5 -5.82 -16.24 6.38
C TRP A 5 -5.51 -14.74 6.59
N GLN A 6 -5.71 -14.26 7.81
CA GLN A 6 -5.60 -12.86 8.20
C GLN A 6 -4.99 -12.69 9.59
N HIS A 7 -4.36 -11.54 9.81
CA HIS A 7 -3.91 -11.06 11.10
C HIS A 7 -4.53 -9.67 11.32
N TRP A 8 -5.29 -9.50 12.41
CA TRP A 8 -6.01 -8.26 12.75
C TRP A 8 -6.83 -7.64 11.59
N GLY A 9 -7.53 -8.47 10.82
CA GLY A 9 -8.37 -7.97 9.72
C GLY A 9 -7.63 -7.72 8.40
N GLN A 10 -6.29 -7.85 8.39
CA GLN A 10 -5.45 -7.74 7.20
C GLN A 10 -5.08 -9.13 6.68
N GLY A 11 -5.11 -9.31 5.36
CA GLY A 11 -4.75 -10.60 4.77
C GLY A 11 -3.26 -10.90 4.88
N MET A 12 -2.93 -12.16 5.16
CA MET A 12 -1.56 -12.65 5.16
C MET A 12 -1.17 -13.11 3.76
N GLY A 13 0.03 -12.73 3.29
CA GLY A 13 0.58 -13.16 2.00
C GLY A 13 0.56 -12.07 0.92
N ASN A 14 -0.62 -11.73 0.38
CA ASN A 14 -0.72 -10.74 -0.71
C ASN A 14 -1.33 -9.41 -0.23
N PRO A 15 -0.56 -8.31 -0.21
CA PRO A 15 -1.02 -7.02 0.30
C PRO A 15 -2.05 -6.33 -0.62
N LEU A 16 -2.18 -6.76 -1.89
CA LEU A 16 -3.13 -6.19 -2.85
C LEU A 16 -4.52 -6.86 -2.75
N LEU A 17 -4.67 -7.89 -1.92
CA LEU A 17 -5.96 -8.46 -1.57
C LEU A 17 -6.56 -7.67 -0.40
N PRO A 18 -7.72 -7.03 -0.59
CA PRO A 18 -8.36 -6.27 0.47
C PRO A 18 -8.68 -7.16 1.67
N GLY A 19 -8.15 -6.78 2.82
CA GLY A 19 -8.39 -7.48 4.07
C GLY A 19 -9.87 -7.44 4.48
N PRO A 20 -10.36 -8.44 5.23
CA PRO A 20 -11.74 -8.44 5.73
C PRO A 20 -12.13 -7.21 6.55
N ILE A 21 -11.16 -6.48 7.11
CA ILE A 21 -11.40 -5.22 7.83
C ILE A 21 -12.12 -4.14 7.00
N TYR A 22 -11.96 -4.16 5.67
CA TYR A 22 -12.60 -3.19 4.78
C TYR A 22 -14.03 -3.59 4.38
N ASN A 23 -14.54 -4.71 4.90
CA ASN A 23 -15.89 -5.18 4.59
C ASN A 23 -16.95 -4.40 5.39
N LYS A 24 -17.82 -3.67 4.69
CA LYS A 24 -18.93 -2.89 5.30
C LYS A 24 -19.92 -3.72 6.11
N ASP A 25 -20.03 -5.02 5.85
CA ASP A 25 -20.95 -5.94 6.53
C ASP A 25 -20.28 -6.67 7.72
N GLY A 26 -19.05 -6.31 8.08
CA GLY A 26 -18.32 -6.89 9.22
C GLY A 26 -17.95 -8.36 9.07
N LYS A 27 -18.18 -8.97 7.90
CA LYS A 27 -17.88 -10.39 7.67
C LYS A 27 -16.37 -10.60 7.56
N ILE A 28 -15.87 -11.57 8.32
CA ILE A 28 -14.45 -11.97 8.29
C ILE A 28 -14.21 -12.93 7.10
N THR A 29 -14.32 -12.40 5.88
CA THR A 29 -14.11 -13.15 4.65
C THR A 29 -13.47 -12.28 3.57
N PHE A 30 -12.68 -12.89 2.69
CA PHE A 30 -12.15 -12.19 1.52
C PHE A 30 -13.23 -12.12 0.44
N LYS A 31 -13.79 -10.93 0.23
CA LYS A 31 -14.85 -10.72 -0.78
C LYS A 31 -14.34 -10.75 -2.21
N SER A 32 -13.03 -10.67 -2.43
CA SER A 32 -12.43 -10.79 -3.75
C SER A 32 -11.16 -11.61 -3.68
N ASN A 33 -11.22 -12.87 -4.08
CA ASN A 33 -10.05 -13.74 -4.26
C ASN A 33 -9.68 -13.94 -5.74
N ARG A 34 -10.54 -13.51 -6.67
CA ARG A 34 -10.23 -13.41 -8.11
C ARG A 34 -9.75 -12.01 -8.42
N VAL A 35 -8.44 -11.83 -8.42
CA VAL A 35 -7.79 -10.53 -8.59
C VAL A 35 -6.64 -10.64 -9.58
N ARG A 36 -6.47 -9.59 -10.37
CA ARG A 36 -5.28 -9.37 -11.20
C ARG A 36 -4.76 -8.00 -10.83
N ALA A 37 -3.55 -7.96 -10.31
CA ALA A 37 -2.91 -6.72 -9.94
C ALA A 37 -1.56 -6.59 -10.64
N ASN A 38 -1.23 -5.37 -11.03
CA ASN A 38 0.09 -5.01 -11.54
C ASN A 38 0.67 -3.97 -10.59
N HIS A 39 1.91 -4.17 -10.18
CA HIS A 39 2.63 -3.27 -9.28
C HIS A 39 3.93 -2.87 -9.96
N LEU A 40 4.15 -1.57 -10.08
CA LEU A 40 5.33 -0.98 -10.69
C LEU A 40 5.97 -0.03 -9.68
N GLY A 41 7.28 -0.14 -9.52
CA GLY A 41 8.07 0.74 -8.67
C GLY A 41 9.15 1.40 -9.50
N ILE A 42 9.34 2.71 -9.28
CA ILE A 42 10.44 3.49 -9.83
C ILE A 42 11.13 4.15 -8.63
N GLU A 43 12.42 3.93 -8.49
CA GLU A 43 13.23 4.60 -7.48
C GLU A 43 14.47 5.19 -8.13
N GLY A 44 15.02 6.21 -7.49
CA GLY A 44 16.21 6.87 -7.99
C GLY A 44 16.88 7.73 -6.93
N ASN A 45 18.18 7.90 -7.12
CA ASN A 45 19.08 8.61 -6.22
C ASN A 45 19.71 9.76 -7.03
N PRO A 46 18.99 10.87 -7.27
CA PRO A 46 19.51 11.99 -8.07
C PRO A 46 20.76 12.64 -7.45
N SER A 47 20.97 12.49 -6.14
CA SER A 47 22.22 12.86 -5.45
C SER A 47 22.40 11.98 -4.22
N ASP A 48 23.58 12.02 -3.61
CA ASP A 48 23.86 11.29 -2.37
C ASP A 48 22.96 11.71 -1.19
N GLU A 49 22.34 12.91 -1.25
CA GLU A 49 21.42 13.41 -0.22
C GLU A 49 19.95 13.13 -0.53
N TRP A 50 19.59 12.98 -1.81
CA TRP A 50 18.19 12.93 -2.24
C TRP A 50 17.85 11.58 -2.84
N ASN A 51 16.79 10.99 -2.31
CA ASN A 51 16.23 9.73 -2.77
C ASN A 51 14.76 9.95 -3.08
N TYR A 52 14.27 9.33 -4.14
CA TYR A 52 12.84 9.29 -4.42
C TYR A 52 12.40 7.88 -4.74
N ARG A 53 11.15 7.58 -4.41
CA ARG A 53 10.49 6.31 -4.70
C ARG A 53 9.05 6.58 -5.07
N ILE A 54 8.63 6.05 -6.21
CA ILE A 54 7.27 6.13 -6.73
C ILE A 54 6.79 4.71 -6.92
N LEU A 55 5.71 4.33 -6.23
CA LEU A 55 5.06 3.04 -6.39
C LEU A 55 3.68 3.23 -6.97
N VAL A 56 3.32 2.42 -7.94
CA VAL A 56 2.03 2.49 -8.62
C VAL A 56 1.45 1.08 -8.74
N SER A 57 0.23 0.92 -8.23
CA SER A 57 -0.48 -0.35 -8.18
C SER A 57 -1.83 -0.22 -8.87
N PHE A 58 -2.12 -1.15 -9.77
CA PHE A 58 -3.41 -1.26 -10.44
C PHE A 58 -3.97 -2.64 -10.18
N ALA A 59 -5.05 -2.73 -9.41
CA ALA A 59 -5.75 -3.96 -9.11
C ALA A 59 -7.15 -4.00 -9.76
N ARG A 60 -7.51 -5.17 -10.29
CA ARG A 60 -8.83 -5.47 -10.85
C ARG A 60 -9.42 -6.63 -10.06
N HIS A 61 -10.64 -6.44 -9.56
CA HIS A 61 -11.34 -7.38 -8.70
C HIS A 61 -12.59 -7.91 -9.41
N TRP A 62 -12.75 -9.23 -9.40
CA TRP A 62 -13.91 -9.94 -9.99
C TRP A 62 -14.77 -10.66 -8.95
N GLY A 63 -14.43 -10.56 -7.66
CA GLY A 63 -15.16 -11.20 -6.57
C GLY A 63 -14.63 -12.58 -6.24
N THR A 64 -15.52 -13.47 -5.81
CA THR A 64 -15.18 -14.88 -5.58
C THR A 64 -15.77 -15.77 -6.67
N TYR A 65 -15.37 -17.04 -6.71
CA TYR A 65 -15.96 -18.02 -7.63
C TYR A 65 -17.43 -18.32 -7.30
N SER A 66 -17.79 -18.31 -6.02
CA SER A 66 -19.16 -18.58 -5.55
C SER A 66 -20.06 -17.34 -5.59
N THR A 67 -19.50 -16.16 -5.33
CA THR A 67 -20.21 -14.88 -5.38
C THR A 67 -19.40 -13.90 -6.24
N PRO A 68 -19.56 -13.93 -7.58
CA PRO A 68 -18.91 -12.99 -8.47
C PRO A 68 -19.42 -11.56 -8.21
N LEU A 69 -18.59 -10.55 -8.47
CA LEU A 69 -19.03 -9.16 -8.44
C LEU A 69 -19.82 -8.83 -9.72
N ASP A 70 -20.94 -8.13 -9.59
CA ASP A 70 -21.81 -7.75 -10.73
C ASP A 70 -21.07 -6.98 -11.83
N LYS A 71 -20.05 -6.21 -11.44
CA LYS A 71 -19.15 -5.48 -12.34
C LYS A 71 -17.73 -5.60 -11.84
N GLN A 72 -16.79 -5.68 -12.78
CA GLN A 72 -15.36 -5.63 -12.45
C GLN A 72 -15.04 -4.31 -11.72
N ARG A 73 -14.51 -4.42 -10.51
CA ARG A 73 -14.11 -3.27 -9.71
C ARG A 73 -12.63 -3.00 -9.93
N LYS A 74 -12.25 -1.73 -10.05
CA LYS A 74 -10.87 -1.29 -10.27
C LYS A 74 -10.41 -0.50 -9.06
N GLN A 75 -9.18 -0.75 -8.61
CA GLN A 75 -8.50 -0.01 -7.57
C GLN A 75 -7.15 0.45 -8.13
N PHE A 76 -6.91 1.75 -8.03
CA PHE A 76 -5.64 2.37 -8.34
C PHE A 76 -5.06 2.94 -7.06
N SER A 77 -3.80 2.63 -6.78
CA SER A 77 -3.08 3.15 -5.62
C SER A 77 -1.70 3.62 -6.08
N SER A 78 -1.35 4.87 -5.78
CA SER A 78 -0.03 5.41 -6.02
C SER A 78 0.58 5.97 -4.74
N LEU A 79 1.89 5.81 -4.60
CA LEU A 79 2.68 6.32 -3.50
C LEU A 79 3.84 7.11 -4.09
N TYR A 80 4.02 8.33 -3.61
CA TYR A 80 5.16 9.18 -3.94
C TYR A 80 5.92 9.44 -2.65
N GLU A 81 7.18 9.06 -2.60
CA GLU A 81 8.03 9.23 -1.45
C GLU A 81 9.32 9.94 -1.86
N VAL A 82 9.74 10.90 -1.05
CA VAL A 82 11.00 11.63 -1.20
C VAL A 82 11.69 11.59 0.15
N THR A 83 12.96 11.18 0.14
CA THR A 83 13.80 11.12 1.34
C THR A 83 15.01 12.03 1.16
N TYR A 84 15.21 12.90 2.13
CA TYR A 84 16.36 13.79 2.25
C TYR A 84 17.26 13.35 3.40
N SER A 85 18.52 13.05 3.08
CA SER A 85 19.55 12.60 4.00
C SER A 85 20.75 13.55 3.91
N PRO A 86 20.79 14.63 4.70
CA PRO A 86 21.86 15.61 4.66
C PRO A 86 23.24 15.00 4.94
N GLN A 87 24.24 15.24 4.08
CA GLN A 87 25.60 14.77 4.32
C GLN A 87 26.27 15.48 5.51
N TRP A 88 25.86 16.73 5.80
CA TRP A 88 26.37 17.52 6.91
C TRP A 88 25.89 17.02 8.28
N ALA A 89 24.78 16.27 8.33
CA ALA A 89 24.25 15.66 9.55
C ALA A 89 24.12 14.14 9.39
N LYS A 90 25.28 13.48 9.20
CA LYS A 90 25.36 12.01 9.07
C LYS A 90 24.57 11.32 10.18
N GLY A 91 23.58 10.53 9.77
CA GLY A 91 22.67 9.82 10.67
C GLY A 91 21.24 10.36 10.65
N TRP A 92 20.98 11.59 10.21
CA TRP A 92 19.63 12.11 10.06
C TRP A 92 19.09 11.88 8.64
N SER A 93 17.86 11.39 8.56
CA SER A 93 17.11 11.29 7.30
C SER A 93 15.67 11.71 7.54
N THR A 94 15.13 12.55 6.67
CA THR A 94 13.72 12.94 6.69
C THR A 94 13.06 12.45 5.42
N SER A 95 11.95 11.73 5.56
CA SER A 95 11.17 11.21 4.45
C SER A 95 9.77 11.80 4.48
N VAL A 96 9.30 12.23 3.32
CA VAL A 96 7.92 12.65 3.10
C VAL A 96 7.32 11.69 2.09
N SER A 97 6.16 11.13 2.39
CA SER A 97 5.40 10.35 1.42
C SER A 97 3.95 10.79 1.33
N MET A 98 3.38 10.61 0.14
CA MET A 98 2.00 10.91 -0.18
C MET A 98 1.40 9.70 -0.89
N GLY A 99 0.33 9.16 -0.32
CA GLY A 99 -0.45 8.06 -0.87
C GLY A 99 -1.76 8.56 -1.45
N LEU A 100 -2.10 8.06 -2.63
CA LEU A 100 -3.35 8.34 -3.33
C LEU A 100 -3.99 7.02 -3.71
N ASP A 101 -5.20 6.77 -3.21
CA ASP A 101 -6.02 5.64 -3.64
C ASP A 101 -7.26 6.17 -4.34
N ARG A 102 -7.51 5.67 -5.55
CA ARG A 102 -8.70 6.00 -6.34
C ARG A 102 -9.30 4.72 -6.90
N GLY A 103 -10.57 4.49 -6.64
CA GLY A 103 -11.21 3.31 -7.18
C GLY A 103 -12.62 3.08 -6.67
N ASN A 104 -13.29 2.13 -7.33
CA ASN A 104 -14.69 1.82 -7.06
C ASN A 104 -14.84 0.62 -6.11
N TYR A 105 -13.73 0.05 -5.61
CA TYR A 105 -13.75 -1.07 -4.68
C TYR A 105 -13.68 -0.60 -3.22
N LEU A 106 -12.57 0.03 -2.82
CA LEU A 106 -12.39 0.58 -1.47
C LEU A 106 -12.87 2.03 -1.35
N GLY A 107 -12.96 2.74 -2.48
CA GLY A 107 -13.26 4.16 -2.52
C GLY A 107 -12.00 5.00 -2.77
N ASN A 108 -12.14 6.30 -2.57
CA ASN A 108 -11.08 7.27 -2.78
C ASN A 108 -10.51 7.70 -1.42
N SER A 109 -9.20 7.57 -1.25
CA SER A 109 -8.47 8.07 -0.08
C SER A 109 -7.20 8.80 -0.50
N THR A 110 -6.76 9.71 0.35
CA THR A 110 -5.51 10.45 0.16
C THR A 110 -4.88 10.61 1.54
N GLY A 111 -3.61 10.29 1.65
CA GLY A 111 -2.87 10.32 2.91
C GLY A 111 -1.46 10.86 2.70
N GLY A 112 -0.89 11.41 3.75
CA GLY A 112 0.51 11.82 3.79
C GLY A 112 1.19 11.26 5.03
N MET A 113 2.50 11.03 4.93
CA MET A 113 3.33 10.59 6.04
C MET A 113 4.62 11.40 6.05
N LEU A 114 5.01 11.87 7.23
CA LEU A 114 6.31 12.47 7.50
C LEU A 114 7.05 11.55 8.47
N SER A 115 8.27 11.16 8.10
CA SER A 115 9.11 10.29 8.90
C SER A 115 10.45 10.94 9.13
N ILE A 116 10.90 10.97 10.38
CA ILE A 116 12.24 11.43 10.75
C ILE A 116 12.97 10.23 11.33
N LYS A 117 14.11 9.90 10.72
CA LYS A 117 14.98 8.80 11.13
C LYS A 117 16.28 9.37 11.64
N LYS A 118 16.73 8.88 12.80
CA LYS A 118 18.05 9.13 13.35
C LYS A 118 18.77 7.80 13.52
N THR A 119 19.89 7.64 12.84
CA THR A 119 20.79 6.49 12.94
C THR A 119 21.91 6.88 13.89
N GLY A 120 22.04 6.15 15.00
CA GLY A 120 23.15 6.28 15.94
C GLY A 120 24.08 5.08 15.80
N SER A 121 25.39 5.32 15.97
CA SER A 121 26.37 4.25 16.15
C SER A 121 26.33 3.82 17.61
N ILE A 122 26.17 2.52 17.87
CA ILE A 122 26.40 1.94 19.19
C ILE A 122 27.83 1.40 19.13
N LEU A 123 28.75 2.08 19.80
CA LEU A 123 30.10 1.60 20.09
C LEU A 123 30.15 1.20 21.56
#